data_AF-A0A1Y5JPW3-F1
#
_entry.id   AF-A0A1Y5JPW3-F1
#
_cell.length_a   1.000
_cell.length_b   1.000
_cell.length_c   1.000
_cell.angle_alpha   90.00
_cell.angle_beta   90.00
_cell.angle_gamma   90.00
#
_symmetry.space_group_name_H-M   'P 1'
#
loop_
_entity.id
_entity.type
_entity.pdbx_description
1 polymer ?
#
loop_
_entity_poly.entity_id
_entity_poly.type
_entity_poly.pdbx_seq_one_letter_code
_entity_poly.pdbx_strand_id
1 'polypeptide(L)' 'MSPQRLMRNIIKMGGTVQVCALYLPNKGVKNTDLIEDIPPALPPHIAKKMLDTDTKVISF' A
#
# COMPACT_ATOMS: atom_id res chain seq x y z
N MET A 1 -1.28 -16.91 -10.01
CA MET A 1 -1.59 -15.46 -10.19
C MET A 1 -0.44 -14.68 -9.57
N SER A 2 0.20 -13.73 -10.27
CA SER A 2 1.32 -12.98 -9.67
C SER A 2 0.80 -11.95 -8.65
N PRO A 3 1.57 -11.65 -7.59
CA PRO A 3 1.20 -10.61 -6.62
C PRO A 3 0.91 -9.25 -7.28
N GLN A 4 1.66 -8.90 -8.33
CA GLN A 4 1.44 -7.67 -9.10
C GLN A 4 0.06 -7.66 -9.77
N ARG A 5 -0.38 -8.80 -10.33
CA ARG A 5 -1.70 -8.91 -10.96
C ARG A 5 -2.82 -8.84 -9.94
N LEU A 6 -2.62 -9.40 -8.74
CA LEU A 6 -3.57 -9.25 -7.62
C LEU A 6 -3.74 -7.78 -7.23
N MET A 7 -2.65 -7.05 -7.02
CA MET A 7 -2.69 -5.62 -6.64
C MET A 7 -3.43 -4.77 -7.67
N ARG A 8 -3.17 -4.97 -8.97
CA ARG A 8 -3.92 -4.25 -10.02
C ARG A 8 -5.41 -4.58 -10.03
N ASN A 9 -5.79 -5.82 -9.75
CA ASN A 9 -7.20 -6.18 -9.65
C ASN A 9 -7.89 -5.51 -8.46
N ILE A 10 -7.21 -5.41 -7.30
CA ILE A 10 -7.72 -4.69 -6.13
C ILE A 10 -8.03 -3.23 -6.49
N ILE A 11 -7.10 -2.55 -7.17
CA ILE A 11 -7.28 -1.16 -7.63
C ILE A 11 -8.49 -1.06 -8.58
N LYS A 12 -8.61 -1.97 -9.55
CA LYS A 12 -9.77 -2.01 -10.47
C LYS A 12 -11.11 -2.22 -9.77
N MET A 13 -11.12 -2.90 -8.63
CA MET A 13 -12.32 -3.11 -7.81
C MET A 13 -12.62 -1.94 -6.86
N GLY A 14 -11.88 -0.83 -6.96
CA GLY A 14 -12.05 0.35 -6.10
C GLY A 14 -11.26 0.31 -4.79
N GLY A 15 -10.42 -0.72 -4.59
CA GLY A 15 -9.52 -0.81 -3.46
C GLY A 15 -8.31 0.12 -3.59
N THR A 16 -7.71 0.49 -2.47
CA THR A 16 -6.45 1.25 -2.45
C THR A 16 -5.29 0.32 -2.11
N VAL A 17 -4.20 0.42 -2.86
CA VAL A 17 -2.96 -0.31 -2.61
C VAL A 17 -1.85 0.70 -2.43
N GLN A 18 -1.04 0.56 -1.39
CA GLN A 18 0.05 1.48 -1.05
C GLN A 18 1.23 0.70 -0.49
N VAL A 19 2.43 1.26 -0.63
CA VAL A 19 3.67 0.66 -0.08
C VAL A 19 4.20 1.52 1.05
N CYS A 20 4.64 0.92 2.16
CA CYS A 20 5.23 1.67 3.27
C CYS A 20 6.36 2.61 2.80
N ALA A 21 6.21 3.92 3.05
CA ALA A 21 7.20 4.91 2.62
C ALA A 21 8.60 4.64 3.19
N LEU A 22 8.70 4.06 4.39
CA LEU A 22 9.97 3.74 5.04
C LEU A 22 10.66 2.50 4.44
N TYR A 23 9.90 1.62 3.79
CA TYR A 23 10.46 0.42 3.16
C TYR A 23 11.34 0.75 1.95
N LEU A 24 10.95 1.77 1.18
CA LEU A 24 11.62 2.16 -0.07
C LEU A 24 13.09 2.58 0.14
N PRO A 25 13.42 3.56 1.00
CA PRO A 25 14.81 3.94 1.24
C PRO A 25 15.64 2.81 1.85
N ASN A 26 15.03 1.99 2.73
CA ASN A 26 15.71 0.83 3.32
C ASN A 26 16.06 -0.25 2.29
N LYS A 27 15.35 -0.29 1.17
CA LYS A 27 15.62 -1.16 0.02
C LYS A 27 16.47 -0.49 -1.07
N GLY A 28 16.77 0.81 -0.94
CA GLY A 28 17.48 1.58 -1.96
C GLY A 28 16.67 1.89 -3.22
N VAL A 29 15.34 1.82 -3.14
CA VAL A 29 14.42 2.18 -4.25
C VAL A 29 13.72 3.50 -3.96
N LYS A 30 13.29 4.18 -5.01
CA LYS A 30 12.61 5.48 -4.97
C LYS A 30 11.11 5.30 -5.19
N ASN A 31 10.34 6.32 -4.81
CA ASN A 31 8.89 6.38 -5.08
C ASN A 31 8.58 6.26 -6.58
N THR A 32 9.47 6.73 -7.44
CA THR A 32 9.36 6.64 -8.90
C THR A 32 9.51 5.22 -9.44
N ASP A 33 10.04 4.28 -8.63
CA ASP A 33 10.21 2.89 -9.01
C ASP A 33 8.94 2.06 -8.73
N LEU A 34 7.92 2.68 -8.13
CA LEU A 34 6.64 2.05 -7.88
C LEU A 34 5.83 1.90 -9.17
N ILE A 35 4.95 0.90 -9.17
CA ILE A 35 3.95 0.75 -10.22
C ILE A 35 3.03 1.97 -10.19
N GLU A 36 2.67 2.47 -11.36
CA GLU A 36 1.62 3.48 -11.53
C GLU A 36 0.37 3.11 -10.71
N ASP A 37 -0.26 4.12 -10.10
CA ASP A 37 -1.40 3.99 -9.17
C ASP A 37 -1.12 3.31 -7.81
N ILE A 38 0.13 2.99 -7.48
CA ILE A 38 0.52 2.49 -6.15
C ILE A 38 1.44 3.52 -5.45
N PRO A 39 0.89 4.50 -4.72
CA PRO A 39 1.68 5.51 -4.06
C PRO A 39 2.31 5.00 -2.74
N PRO A 40 3.33 5.70 -2.21
CA PRO A 40 3.83 5.44 -0.87
C PRO A 40 2.78 5.78 0.19
N ALA A 41 2.68 4.95 1.22
CA ALA A 41 1.82 5.11 2.38
C ALA A 41 2.59 5.82 3.51
N LEU A 42 2.06 6.94 3.98
CA LEU A 42 2.65 7.69 5.09
C LEU A 42 2.24 7.07 6.44
N PRO A 43 3.18 6.91 7.39
CA PRO A 43 2.90 6.36 8.72
C PRO A 43 1.68 6.96 9.44
N PRO A 44 1.49 8.29 9.52
CA PRO A 44 0.33 8.86 10.22
C PRO A 44 -1.01 8.51 9.54
N HIS A 45 -1.05 8.38 8.21
CA HIS A 45 -2.28 8.07 7.48
C HIS A 45 -2.71 6.62 7.69
N ILE A 46 -1.75 5.68 7.66
CA ILE A 46 -2.02 4.27 7.92
C ILE A 46 -2.37 4.06 9.38
N ALA A 47 -1.66 4.69 10.32
CA ALA A 47 -1.99 4.63 11.75
C ALA A 47 -3.43 5.09 12.01
N LYS A 48 -3.86 6.21 11.42
CA LYS A 48 -5.24 6.69 11.53
C LYS A 48 -6.25 5.67 11.01
N LYS A 49 -6.01 5.05 9.85
CA LYS A 49 -6.90 4.01 9.30
C LYS A 49 -6.94 2.77 10.21
N MET A 50 -5.79 2.31 10.70
CA MET A 50 -5.73 1.10 11.54
C MET A 50 -6.41 1.28 12.89
N LEU A 51 -6.48 2.51 13.41
CA LEU A 51 -7.15 2.85 14.67
C LEU A 51 -8.63 3.19 14.50
N ASP A 52 -9.13 3.28 13.27
CA ASP A 52 -10.53 3.53 12.99
C ASP A 52 -11.39 2.34 13.45
N THR A 53 -12.48 2.61 14.18
CA THR A 53 -13.32 1.57 14.79
C THR A 53 -13.98 0.64 13.79
N ASP A 54 -14.18 1.11 12.55
CA ASP A 54 -14.78 0.33 11.47
C ASP A 54 -13.73 -0.42 10.64
N THR A 55 -12.44 -0.21 10.92
CA THR A 55 -11.36 -0.87 10.20
C THR A 55 -11.00 -2.20 10.85
N LYS A 56 -11.12 -3.28 10.06
CA LYS A 56 -10.59 -4.60 10.42
C LYS A 56 -9.20 -4.77 9.81
N VAL A 57 -8.20 -4.98 10.67
CA VAL A 57 -6.83 -5.24 10.26
C VAL A 57 -6.62 -6.74 10.11
N ILE A 58 -6.12 -7.15 8.93
CA ILE A 58 -5.78 -8.54 8.62
C ILE A 58 -4.32 -8.57 8.18
N SER A 59 -3.54 -9.53 8.68
CA SER A 59 -2.09 -9.70 8.42
C SER A 59 -1.84 -11.04 7.72
N PHE A 60 -0.85 -11.06 6.80
CA PHE A 60 -0.48 -12.19 5.95
C PHE A 60 1.04 -12.31 5.84
#